data_AF-A0A9D7QN65-F1
#
_entry.id   AF-A0A9D7QN65-F1
#
_cell.length_a   1.000
_cell.length_b   1.000
_cell.length_c   1.000
_cell.angle_alpha   90.00
_cell.angle_beta   90.00
_cell.angle_gamma   90.00
#
_symmetry.space_group_name_H-M   'P 1'
#
loop_
_entity.id
_entity.type
_entity.pdbx_description
1 polymer ?
#
loop_
_entity_poly.entity_id
_entity_poly.type
_entity_poly.pdbx_seq_one_letter_code
_entity_poly.pdbx_strand_id
1 'polypeptide(L)' 'MRRTELLQETRKIRFEDACGGWQSGRLSQEEAAILLGVFERTFRRYLAWYEVSGLKV' A
#
# COMPACT_ATOMS: atom_id res chain seq x y z
N MET A 1 -12.81 5.73 -19.48
CA MET A 1 -11.66 5.13 -18.78
C MET A 1 -10.37 5.69 -19.33
N ARG A 2 -9.71 6.56 -18.58
CA ARG A 2 -8.39 7.08 -18.93
C ARG A 2 -7.34 6.13 -18.34
N ARG A 3 -6.27 5.84 -19.08
CA ARG A 3 -5.16 4.94 -18.67
C ARG A 3 -4.62 5.21 -17.26
N THR A 4 -4.77 6.43 -16.77
CA THR A 4 -4.43 6.87 -15.41
C THR A 4 -5.36 6.31 -14.33
N GLU A 5 -6.66 6.13 -14.59
CA GLU A 5 -7.61 5.56 -13.60
C GLU A 5 -7.29 4.09 -13.35
N LEU A 6 -7.04 3.30 -14.41
CA LEU A 6 -6.66 1.90 -14.30
C LEU A 6 -5.34 1.72 -13.52
N LEU A 7 -4.36 2.62 -13.74
CA LEU A 7 -3.10 2.64 -13.00
C LEU A 7 -3.26 3.04 -11.54
N GLN A 8 -4.22 3.93 -11.23
CA GLN A 8 -4.55 4.33 -9.85
C GLN A 8 -5.28 3.19 -9.12
N GLU A 9 -6.24 2.53 -9.76
CA GLU A 9 -6.95 1.36 -9.21
C GLU A 9 -5.99 0.19 -8.97
N THR A 10 -5.12 -0.11 -9.93
CA THR A 10 -4.11 -1.18 -9.76
C THR A 10 -3.12 -0.85 -8.63
N ARG A 11 -2.74 0.42 -8.48
CA ARG A 11 -1.90 0.87 -7.36
C ARG A 11 -2.62 0.77 -6.02
N LYS A 12 -3.93 1.03 -5.99
CA LYS A 12 -4.76 0.91 -4.79
C LYS A 12 -4.91 -0.55 -4.36
N ILE A 13 -5.24 -1.45 -5.28
CA ILE A 13 -5.37 -2.90 -5.01
C ILE A 13 -4.06 -3.46 -4.45
N ARG A 14 -2.92 -3.17 -5.11
CA ARG A 14 -1.61 -3.64 -4.62
C ARG A 14 -1.22 -3.04 -3.27
N PHE A 15 -1.66 -1.81 -2.98
CA PHE A 15 -1.43 -1.17 -1.69
C PHE A 15 -2.24 -1.84 -0.58
N GLU A 16 -3.50 -2.17 -0.85
CA GLU A 16 -4.37 -2.90 0.09
C GLU A 16 -3.81 -4.30 0.38
N ASP A 17 -3.34 -5.04 -0.63
CA ASP A 17 -2.69 -6.35 -0.45
C ASP A 17 -1.41 -6.27 0.39
N ALA A 18 -0.55 -5.29 0.11
CA ALA A 18 0.70 -5.08 0.85
C ALA A 18 0.42 -4.67 2.30
N CYS A 19 -0.53 -3.76 2.49
CA CYS A 19 -0.95 -3.28 3.81
C CYS A 19 -1.62 -4.40 4.63
N GLY A 20 -2.50 -5.19 4.03
CA GLY A 20 -3.16 -6.32 4.68
C GLY A 20 -2.18 -7.45 5.02
N GLY A 21 -1.20 -7.72 4.15
CA GLY A 21 -0.11 -8.65 4.42
C GLY A 21 0.78 -8.19 5.58
N TRP A 22 1.05 -6.89 5.68
CA TRP A 22 1.78 -6.31 6.81
C TRP A 22 0.97 -6.32 8.11
N GLN A 23 -0.31 -5.90 8.09
CA GLN A 23 -1.19 -5.89 9.26
C GLN A 23 -1.45 -7.29 9.83
N SER A 24 -1.54 -8.31 8.96
CA SER A 24 -1.68 -9.71 9.40
C SER A 24 -0.36 -10.32 9.90
N GLY A 25 0.76 -9.58 9.84
CA GLY A 25 2.08 -10.07 10.21
C GLY A 25 2.69 -11.06 9.21
N ARG A 26 2.05 -11.26 8.05
CA ARG A 26 2.55 -12.15 6.98
C ARG A 26 3.75 -11.53 6.24
N LEU A 27 3.82 -10.21 6.21
CA LEU A 27 4.89 -9.44 5.56
C LEU A 27 5.53 -8.47 6.56
N SER A 28 6.84 -8.32 6.48
CA SER A 28 7.55 -7.18 7.05
C SER A 28 7.26 -5.89 6.27
N GLN A 29 7.59 -4.73 6.85
CA GLN A 29 7.46 -3.44 6.16
C GLN A 29 8.29 -3.38 4.87
N GLU A 30 9.45 -4.04 4.86
CA GLU A 30 10.33 -4.12 3.71
C GLU A 30 9.75 -5.00 2.59
N GLU A 31 9.23 -6.18 2.93
CA GLU A 31 8.57 -7.07 1.96
C GLU A 31 7.32 -6.42 1.34
N ALA A 32 6.53 -5.71 2.14
CA ALA A 32 5.37 -4.95 1.67
C ALA A 32 5.79 -3.81 0.72
N ALA A 33 6.92 -3.14 0.99
CA ALA A 33 7.47 -2.10 0.13
C ALA A 33 8.00 -2.66 -1.21
N ILE A 34 8.68 -3.81 -1.17
CA ILE A 34 9.15 -4.53 -2.36
C ILE A 34 7.96 -4.93 -3.26
N LEU A 35 6.87 -5.44 -2.67
CA LEU A 35 5.62 -5.75 -3.39
C LEU A 35 5.05 -4.56 -4.15
N LEU A 36 5.24 -3.36 -3.61
CA LEU A 36 4.83 -2.10 -4.21
C LEU A 36 5.87 -1.47 -5.15
N GLY A 37 7.07 -2.04 -5.24
CA GLY A 37 8.18 -1.49 -6.02
C GLY A 37 8.65 -0.14 -5.49
N VAL A 38 8.53 0.10 -4.18
CA VAL A 38 8.95 1.34 -3.52
C VAL A 38 9.92 1.05 -2.38
N PHE A 39 10.62 2.08 -1.93
CA PHE A 39 11.42 2.00 -0.72
C PHE A 39 10.54 1.89 0.54
N GLU A 40 11.04 1.20 1.55
CA GLU A 40 10.39 1.01 2.86
C GLU A 40 9.94 2.34 3.49
N ARG A 41 10.76 3.40 3.41
CA ARG A 41 10.39 4.76 3.86
C ARG A 41 9.15 5.30 3.14
N THR A 42 9.00 5.04 1.84
CA THR A 42 7.83 5.48 1.06
C THR A 42 6.59 4.70 1.50
N PHE A 43 6.74 3.40 1.73
CA PHE A 43 5.66 2.56 2.25
C PHE A 43 5.16 3.05 3.62
N ARG A 44 6.06 3.34 4.57
CA ARG A 44 5.71 3.96 5.86
C ARG A 44 4.96 5.28 5.70
N ARG A 45 5.34 6.11 4.73
CA ARG A 45 4.64 7.38 4.49
C ARG A 45 3.21 7.16 3.96
N TYR A 46 3.00 6.13 3.15
CA TYR A 46 1.66 5.75 2.72
C TYR A 46 0.81 5.19 3.87
N LEU A 47 1.41 4.39 4.76
CA LEU A 47 0.73 3.92 5.99
C LEU A 47 0.30 5.08 6.88
N ALA A 48 1.19 6.05 7.12
CA ALA A 48 0.86 7.24 7.92
C ALA A 48 -0.32 8.02 7.31
N TRP A 49 -0.36 8.15 5.98
CA TRP A 49 -1.52 8.73 5.28
C TRP A 49 -2.77 7.87 5.43
N TYR A 50 -2.65 6.55 5.30
CA TYR A 50 -3.77 5.62 5.41
C TYR A 50 -4.42 5.64 6.81
N GLU A 51 -3.60 5.67 7.87
CA GLU A 51 -4.07 5.81 9.26
C GLU A 51 -4.77 7.14 9.52
N VAL A 52 -4.19 8.25 9.05
CA VAL A 52 -4.76 9.61 9.20
C VAL A 52 -6.03 9.78 8.38
N SER A 53 -6.13 9.10 7.23
CA SER A 53 -7.32 9.17 6.36
C SER A 53 -8.53 8.40 6.92
N GLY A 54 -8.38 7.69 8.05
CA GLY A 54 -9.48 6.94 8.66
C GLY A 54 -9.99 5.77 7.81
N LEU A 55 -9.22 5.33 6.80
CA LEU A 55 -9.53 4.20 5.91
C LEU A 55 -9.31 2.84 6.61
N LYS A 56 -9.64 2.76 7.90
CA LYS A 56 -9.86 1.48 8.59
C LYS A 56 -11.28 1.03 8.24
N VAL A 57 -11.40 0.02 7.38
CA VAL A 57 -12.63 -0.76 7.24
C VAL A 57 -12.80 -1.65 8.46
#